data_AF-V4A3Z8-F1
#
_entry.id   AF-V4A3Z8-F1
#
_cell.length_a   1.000
_cell.length_b   1.000
_cell.length_c   1.000
_cell.angle_alpha   90.00
_cell.angle_beta   90.00
_cell.angle_gamma   90.00
#
_symmetry.space_group_name_H-M   'P 1'
#
loop_
_entity.id
_entity.type
_entity.pdbx_description
1 polymer ?
#
loop_
_entity_poly.entity_id
_entity_poly.type
_entity_poly.pdbx_seq_one_letter_code
_entity_poly.pdbx_strand_id
1 'polypeptide(L)' 'GGGFGPVSDDGYGVSYMIPGNNKFFFHVSSKKSCPQTSSVKFMDELFASLQEIKNLFQNEEKREVVDKKFS' A
#
# COMPACT_ATOMS: atom_id res chain seq x y z
N GLY A 1 12.08 1.91 -11.57
CA GLY A 1 11.20 3.00 -11.12
C GLY A 1 12.07 4.18 -10.75
N GLY A 2 11.66 5.40 -11.09
CA GLY A 2 12.34 6.61 -10.62
C GLY A 2 12.03 6.82 -9.13
N GLY A 3 13.07 6.95 -8.31
CA GLY A 3 12.96 7.17 -6.88
C GLY A 3 13.44 8.56 -6.50
N PHE A 4 12.81 9.15 -5.48
CA PHE A 4 13.26 10.39 -4.86
C PHE A 4 13.62 10.14 -3.40
N GLY A 5 14.53 10.94 -2.86
CA GLY A 5 14.80 10.95 -1.42
C GLY A 5 13.65 11.59 -0.64
N PRO A 6 13.59 11.35 0.69
CA PRO A 6 12.65 12.07 1.54
C PRO A 6 12.99 13.57 1.58
N VAL A 7 11.95 14.42 1.60
CA VAL A 7 12.10 15.89 1.71
C VAL A 7 12.52 16.30 3.13
N SER A 8 12.08 15.57 4.14
CA SER A 8 12.43 15.78 5.54
C SER A 8 13.42 14.72 6.04
N ASP A 9 14.16 15.05 7.11
CA ASP A 9 15.12 14.14 7.75
C ASP A 9 14.45 12.94 8.42
N ASP A 10 13.22 13.12 8.87
CA ASP A 10 12.36 12.15 9.54
C ASP A 10 11.18 11.69 8.67
N GLY A 11 11.24 11.98 7.36
CA GLY A 11 10.18 11.65 6.42
C GLY A 11 10.50 10.45 5.52
N TYR A 12 9.58 10.22 4.59
CA TYR A 12 9.70 9.23 3.53
C TYR A 12 9.61 9.90 2.16
N GLY A 13 10.35 9.38 1.18
CA GLY A 13 10.10 9.62 -0.24
C GLY A 13 9.35 8.43 -0.82
N VAL A 14 8.17 8.64 -1.39
CA VAL A 14 7.36 7.56 -1.97
C VAL A 14 6.96 7.92 -3.40
N SER A 15 7.29 7.04 -4.34
CA SER A 15 6.80 7.11 -5.71
C SER A 15 6.18 5.77 -6.10
N TYR A 16 5.19 5.81 -6.99
CA TYR A 16 4.50 4.61 -7.45
C TYR A 16 4.16 4.67 -8.93
N MET A 17 3.98 3.48 -9.52
CA MET A 17 3.55 3.29 -10.89
C MET A 17 2.60 2.10 -10.96
N ILE A 18 1.48 2.27 -11.65
CA ILE A 18 0.47 1.24 -11.85
C ILE A 18 0.37 0.95 -13.35
N PRO A 19 1.23 0.06 -13.89
CA PRO A 19 1.15 -0.29 -15.30
C PRO A 19 -0.01 -1.26 -15.54
N GLY A 20 -0.92 -0.86 -16.42
CA GLY A 20 -2.15 -1.61 -16.68
C GLY A 20 -3.03 -1.71 -15.43
N ASN A 21 -3.71 -2.84 -15.24
CA ASN A 21 -4.78 -2.97 -14.24
C ASN A 21 -4.49 -4.01 -13.15
N ASN A 22 -3.27 -4.57 -13.10
CA ASN A 22 -3.01 -5.77 -12.29
C ASN A 22 -1.70 -5.71 -11.48
N LYS A 23 -0.92 -4.63 -11.58
CA LYS A 23 0.38 -4.53 -10.92
C LYS A 23 0.58 -3.15 -10.33
N PHE A 24 1.21 -3.12 -9.17
CA PHE A 24 1.69 -1.91 -8.51
C PHE A 24 3.21 -2.00 -8.38
N PHE A 25 3.90 -0.91 -8.66
CA PHE A 25 5.31 -0.75 -8.37
C PHE A 25 5.46 0.42 -7.41
N PHE A 26 6.03 0.18 -6.25
CA PHE A 26 6.35 1.22 -5.27
C PHE A 26 7.87 1.37 -5.15
N HIS A 27 8.31 2.60 -4.95
CA HIS A 27 9.66 2.92 -4.51
C HIS A 27 9.55 3.80 -3.27
N VAL A 28 10.02 3.27 -2.14
CA VAL A 28 10.01 3.95 -0.83
C VAL A 28 11.44 4.18 -0.39
N SER A 29 11.73 5.39 0.06
CA SER A 29 13.02 5.81 0.58
C SER A 29 12.86 6.51 1.93
N SER A 30 13.87 6.39 2.79
CA SER A 30 13.98 7.06 4.08
C SER A 30 15.45 7.23 4.43
N LYS A 31 15.78 8.20 5.30
CA LYS A 31 17.17 8.38 5.72
C LYS A 31 17.57 7.31 6.72
N LYS A 32 18.68 6.61 6.45
CA LYS A 32 19.23 5.60 7.38
C LYS A 32 19.64 6.18 8.74
N SER A 33 19.92 7.48 8.78
CA SER A 33 20.30 8.20 10.00
C SER A 33 19.11 8.51 10.92
N CYS A 34 17.87 8.40 10.44
CA CYS A 34 16.69 8.64 11.27
C CYS A 34 16.11 7.31 11.77
N PRO A 35 16.30 6.96 13.06
CA PRO A 35 15.88 5.67 13.61
C PRO A 35 14.35 5.49 13.66
N GLN A 36 13.60 6.60 13.55
CA GLN A 36 12.13 6.59 13.54
C GLN A 36 11.56 6.22 12.16
N THR A 37 12.39 6.16 11.12
CA THR A 37 11.95 5.82 9.77
C THR A 37 12.56 4.51 9.27
N SER A 38 11.80 3.73 8.51
CA SER A 38 12.30 2.54 7.83
C SER A 38 11.51 2.27 6.57
N SER A 39 12.16 2.41 5.40
CA SER A 39 11.52 2.13 4.11
C SER A 39 11.04 0.68 4.00
N VAL A 40 11.72 -0.25 4.68
CA VAL A 40 11.34 -1.67 4.71
C VAL A 40 10.04 -1.85 5.50
N LYS A 41 9.99 -1.36 6.75
CA LYS A 41 8.77 -1.45 7.56
C LYS A 41 7.58 -0.75 6.91
N PHE A 42 7.81 0.43 6.32
CA PHE A 42 6.78 1.14 5.57
C PHE A 42 6.22 0.28 4.42
N MET A 43 7.09 -0.41 3.68
CA MET A 43 6.63 -1.30 2.61
C MET A 43 5.83 -2.49 3.14
N ASP A 44 6.24 -3.10 4.25
CA ASP A 44 5.50 -4.20 4.89
C ASP A 44 4.09 -3.75 5.30
N GLU A 45 3.99 -2.59 5.95
CA GLU A 45 2.72 -1.97 6.34
C GLU A 45 1.86 -1.62 5.13
N LEU A 46 2.45 -1.04 4.07
CA LEU A 46 1.75 -0.73 2.83
C LEU A 46 1.15 -1.99 2.18
N PHE A 47 1.90 -3.09 2.13
CA PHE A 47 1.38 -4.36 1.63
C PHE A 47 0.22 -4.89 2.47
N ALA A 48 0.35 -4.85 3.80
CA ALA A 48 -0.71 -5.27 4.71
C ALA A 48 -1.98 -4.44 4.51
N SER A 49 -1.87 -3.11 4.46
CA SER A 49 -3.01 -2.23 4.22
C SER A 49 -3.67 -2.46 2.86
N LEU A 50 -2.91 -2.68 1.79
CA LEU A 50 -3.48 -3.01 0.48
C LEU A 50 -4.23 -4.35 0.49
N GLN A 51 -3.72 -5.33 1.24
CA GLN A 51 -4.40 -6.62 1.42
C GLN A 51 -5.69 -6.47 2.24
N GLU A 52 -5.70 -5.64 3.28
CA GLU A 52 -6.90 -5.33 4.05
C GLU A 52 -7.96 -4.64 3.20
N ILE A 53 -7.58 -3.65 2.40
CA ILE A 53 -8.48 -2.98 1.45
C ILE A 53 -9.08 -3.99 0.48
N LYS A 54 -8.25 -4.88 -0.10
CA LYS A 54 -8.72 -5.95 -0.98
C LYS A 54 -9.74 -6.85 -0.26
N ASN A 55 -9.45 -7.26 0.97
CA ASN A 55 -10.33 -8.12 1.75
C ASN A 55 -11.67 -7.44 2.07
N LEU A 56 -11.66 -6.13 2.35
CA LEU A 56 -12.87 -5.36 2.60
C LEU A 56 -13.84 -5.45 1.40
N PHE A 57 -13.35 -5.13 0.19
CA PHE A 57 -14.19 -5.18 -1.01
C PHE A 57 -14.65 -6.59 -1.38
N GLN A 58 -13.80 -7.60 -1.20
CA GLN A 58 -14.19 -9.00 -1.43
C GLN A 58 -15.24 -9.50 -0.43
N ASN A 59 -15.29 -8.93 0.78
CA ASN A 59 -16.28 -9.28 1.78
C ASN A 59 -17.62 -8.59 1.52
N GLU A 60 -17.63 -7.34 1.04
CA GLU A 60 -18.87 -6.66 0.64
C GLU A 60 -19.55 -7.38 -0.54
N GLU A 61 -18.79 -7.81 -1.56
CA GLU A 61 -19.34 -8.62 -2.67
C GLU A 61 -20.04 -9.90 -2.17
N LYS A 62 -19.45 -10.56 -1.17
CA LYS A 62 -20.04 -11.77 -0.57
C LYS A 62 -21.34 -11.46 0.19
N ARG A 63 -21.41 -10.33 0.89
CA ARG A 63 -22.62 -9.92 1.62
C ARG A 63 -23.77 -9.64 0.66
N GLU A 64 -23.54 -8.88 -0.41
CA GLU A 64 -24.57 -8.61 -1.42
C GLU A 64 -25.12 -9.88 -2.08
N VAL A 65 -24.27 -10.88 -2.32
CA VAL A 65 -24.69 -12.18 -2.89
C VAL A 65 -25.55 -12.98 -1.90
N VAL A 66 -25.20 -12.94 -0.61
CA VAL A 66 -26.00 -13.60 0.44
C VAL A 66 -27.38 -12.93 0.54
N ASP A 67 -27.43 -11.61 0.61
CA ASP A 67 -28.70 -10.86 0.75
C ASP A 67 -29.65 -11.10 -0.45
N LYS A 68 -29.12 -11.20 -1.68
CA LYS A 68 -29.92 -11.55 -2.87
C LYS A 68 -30.39 -13.00 -2.91
N LYS A 69 -29.73 -13.92 -2.20
CA LYS A 69 -30.09 -15.35 -2.18
C LYS A 69 -31.19 -15.66 -1.17
N PHE A 70 -31.38 -14.78 -0.19
CA PHE A 70 -32.41 -14.89 0.85
C PHE A 70 -33.57 -13.89 0.68
N SER A 71 -33.57 -13.10 -0.40
CA SER A 71 -34.73 -12.31 -0.88
C SER A 71 -35.45 -13.01 -2.02
#